data_AF-A0A945J245-F1
#
_entry.id   AF-A0A945J245-F1
#
_cell.length_a   1.000
_cell.length_b   1.000
_cell.length_c   1.000
_cell.angle_alpha   90.00
_cell.angle_beta   90.00
_cell.angle_gamma   90.00
#
_symmetry.space_group_name_H-M   'P 1'
#
loop_
_entity.id
_entity.type
_entity.pdbx_description
1 polymer ?
#
loop_
_entity_poly.entity_id
_entity_poly.type
_entity_poly.pdbx_seq_one_letter_code
_entity_poly.pdbx_strand_id
1 'polypeptide(L)'
;MIPSKSLFASCKKFLTITVFMTLGLFITSTPSSYAADICKEGLRDLNKSQGVIQSKGGIWGYIEKSSNLKDHSILGFQIDGKLQRLVSTFETLCEDGKTPTPKLHQLISSLLGDARVVFNKNADRQKKEEIVGQLNNLNKEIDALLAQLPQ
;
A
#
# COMPACT_ATOMS: atom_id res chain seq x y z
N MET A 1 55.97 -28.46 -41.00
CA MET A 1 55.62 -28.55 -39.57
C MET A 1 55.75 -27.16 -38.95
N ILE A 2 54.64 -26.46 -38.73
CA ILE A 2 54.60 -25.13 -38.10
C ILE A 2 53.90 -25.30 -36.75
N PRO A 3 54.45 -24.80 -35.63
CA PRO A 3 54.02 -25.20 -34.30
C PRO A 3 52.71 -24.52 -33.88
N SER A 4 51.65 -25.32 -33.81
CA SER A 4 50.34 -24.99 -33.22
C SER A 4 50.41 -24.94 -31.68
N LYS A 5 51.19 -24.00 -31.11
CA LYS A 5 51.23 -23.82 -29.65
C LYS A 5 50.91 -22.40 -29.17
N SER A 6 50.96 -21.37 -30.02
CA SER A 6 50.68 -19.99 -29.56
C SER A 6 49.19 -19.60 -29.62
N LEU A 7 48.37 -20.27 -30.44
CA LEU A 7 46.97 -19.88 -30.65
C LEU A 7 46.04 -20.27 -29.48
N PHE A 8 46.38 -21.33 -28.72
CA PHE A 8 45.50 -21.87 -27.67
C PHE A 8 45.57 -21.11 -26.34
N ALA A 9 46.67 -20.40 -26.06
CA ALA A 9 46.86 -19.73 -24.76
C ALA A 9 46.10 -18.40 -24.65
N SER A 10 45.95 -17.66 -25.76
CA SER A 10 45.24 -16.37 -25.79
C SER A 10 43.72 -16.53 -25.69
N CYS A 11 43.16 -17.60 -26.25
CA CYS A 11 41.71 -17.86 -26.23
C CYS A 11 41.20 -18.16 -24.80
N LYS A 12 42.01 -18.83 -23.98
CA LYS A 12 41.66 -19.21 -22.60
C LYS A 12 41.59 -18.01 -21.65
N LYS A 13 42.40 -16.97 -21.89
CA LYS A 13 42.41 -15.71 -21.13
C LYS A 13 41.28 -14.76 -21.55
N PHE A 14 40.93 -14.74 -22.84
CA PHE A 14 39.81 -13.94 -23.32
C PHE A 14 38.46 -14.50 -22.84
N LEU A 15 38.29 -15.83 -22.87
CA LEU A 15 37.07 -16.49 -22.41
C LEU A 15 36.79 -16.26 -20.91
N THR A 16 37.84 -16.20 -20.07
CA THR A 16 37.68 -15.95 -18.63
C THR A 16 37.29 -14.50 -18.31
N ILE A 17 37.76 -13.53 -19.09
CA ILE A 17 37.42 -12.10 -18.92
C ILE A 17 35.96 -11.83 -19.34
N THR A 18 35.48 -12.47 -20.41
CA THR A 18 34.10 -12.29 -20.88
C THR A 18 33.07 -12.88 -19.91
N VAL A 19 33.37 -14.02 -19.26
CA VAL A 19 32.48 -14.64 -18.26
C VAL A 19 32.37 -13.77 -16.99
N PHE A 20 33.46 -13.15 -16.54
CA PHE A 20 33.43 -12.21 -15.41
C PHE A 20 32.64 -10.93 -15.73
N MET A 21 32.70 -10.45 -16.99
CA MET A 21 31.98 -9.24 -17.42
C MET A 21 30.47 -9.47 -17.56
N THR A 22 30.03 -10.66 -17.95
CA THR A 22 28.59 -11.02 -17.98
C THR A 22 28.02 -11.37 -16.60
N LEU A 23 28.86 -11.85 -15.67
CA LEU A 23 28.42 -12.20 -14.31
C LEU A 23 28.29 -10.98 -13.39
N GLY A 24 29.07 -9.92 -13.63
CA GLY A 24 28.96 -8.65 -12.88
C GLY A 24 27.71 -7.82 -13.20
N LEU A 25 27.05 -8.06 -14.34
CA LEU A 25 25.90 -7.26 -14.79
C LEU A 25 24.57 -7.63 -14.11
N PHE A 26 24.49 -8.78 -13.43
CA PHE A 26 23.26 -9.25 -12.79
C PHE A 26 23.10 -8.80 -11.32
N ILE A 27 24.08 -8.11 -10.74
CA ILE A 27 24.07 -7.75 -9.31
C ILE A 27 23.61 -6.29 -9.07
N THR A 28 23.37 -5.51 -10.12
CA THR A 28 22.92 -4.11 -10.00
C THR A 28 21.42 -3.94 -10.27
N SER A 29 20.57 -4.87 -9.81
CA SER A 29 19.14 -4.58 -9.67
C SER A 29 18.95 -3.66 -8.46
N THR A 30 19.05 -2.36 -8.69
CA THR A 30 18.82 -1.34 -7.66
C THR A 30 17.35 -1.42 -7.17
N PRO A 31 17.08 -1.25 -5.86
CA PRO A 31 15.71 -1.17 -5.33
C PRO A 31 14.93 0.09 -5.76
N SER A 32 15.57 0.99 -6.53
CA SER A 32 15.05 2.32 -6.87
C SER A 32 13.82 2.30 -7.80
N SER A 33 13.71 1.33 -8.72
CA SER A 33 12.56 1.24 -9.61
C SER A 33 11.30 0.79 -8.87
N TYR A 34 11.42 -0.18 -7.96
CA TYR A 34 10.31 -0.63 -7.12
C TYR A 34 9.85 0.44 -6.14
N ALA A 35 10.80 1.19 -5.58
CA ALA A 35 10.52 2.32 -4.70
C ALA A 35 9.76 3.45 -5.41
N ALA A 36 10.18 3.82 -6.61
CA ALA A 36 9.50 4.83 -7.41
C ALA A 36 8.10 4.35 -7.86
N ASP A 37 7.97 3.06 -8.17
CA ASP A 37 6.70 2.45 -8.59
C ASP A 37 5.67 2.42 -7.44
N ILE A 38 6.07 2.00 -6.24
CA ILE A 38 5.15 1.96 -5.08
C ILE A 38 4.69 3.35 -4.63
N CYS A 39 5.58 4.34 -4.68
CA CYS A 39 5.24 5.71 -4.32
C CYS A 39 4.36 6.42 -5.35
N LYS A 40 4.43 6.02 -6.62
CA LYS A 40 3.58 6.58 -7.67
C LYS A 40 2.28 5.81 -7.82
N GLU A 41 2.38 4.53 -8.17
CA GLU A 41 1.23 3.70 -8.50
C GLU A 41 0.48 3.25 -7.25
N GLY A 42 1.21 2.91 -6.18
CA GLY A 42 0.61 2.55 -4.89
C GLY A 42 -0.10 3.72 -4.23
N LEU A 43 0.53 4.89 -4.14
CA LEU A 43 -0.14 6.08 -3.60
C LEU A 43 -1.38 6.45 -4.44
N ARG A 44 -1.29 6.35 -5.77
CA ARG A 44 -2.46 6.56 -6.65
C ARG A 44 -3.58 5.56 -6.38
N ASP A 45 -3.26 4.30 -6.14
CA ASP A 45 -4.26 3.27 -5.77
C ASP A 45 -4.96 3.61 -4.45
N LEU A 46 -4.18 3.93 -3.41
CA LEU A 46 -4.70 4.34 -2.11
C LEU A 46 -5.62 5.57 -2.22
N ASN A 47 -5.18 6.60 -2.95
CA ASN A 47 -5.98 7.81 -3.18
C ASN A 47 -7.27 7.53 -3.96
N LYS A 48 -7.24 6.65 -4.96
CA LYS A 48 -8.46 6.23 -5.67
C LYS A 48 -9.43 5.51 -4.72
N SER A 49 -8.93 4.60 -3.90
CA SER A 49 -9.76 3.87 -2.94
C SER A 49 -10.37 4.80 -1.88
N GLN A 50 -9.58 5.74 -1.34
CA GLN A 50 -10.04 6.79 -0.44
C GLN A 50 -11.06 7.72 -1.10
N GLY A 51 -10.84 8.09 -2.36
CA GLY A 51 -11.79 8.89 -3.15
C GLY A 51 -13.15 8.21 -3.33
N VAL A 52 -13.20 6.87 -3.48
CA VAL A 52 -14.46 6.12 -3.52
C VAL A 52 -15.23 6.26 -2.20
N ILE A 53 -14.55 6.15 -1.06
CA ILE A 53 -15.16 6.30 0.27
C ILE A 53 -15.71 7.74 0.43
N GLN A 54 -14.88 8.74 0.12
CA GLN A 54 -15.27 10.16 0.21
C GLN A 54 -16.42 10.52 -0.74
N SER A 55 -16.44 9.97 -1.96
CA SER A 55 -17.54 10.20 -2.92
C SER A 55 -18.91 9.74 -2.42
N LYS A 56 -18.94 8.83 -1.44
CA LYS A 56 -20.17 8.35 -0.79
C LYS A 56 -20.53 9.13 0.48
N GLY A 57 -19.68 10.09 0.88
CA GLY A 57 -19.80 10.90 2.08
C GLY A 57 -18.99 10.38 3.27
N GLY A 58 -18.09 9.42 3.08
CA GLY A 58 -17.36 8.78 4.17
C GLY A 58 -18.22 7.85 5.01
N ILE A 59 -17.59 7.19 5.98
CA ILE A 59 -18.30 6.39 6.99
C ILE A 59 -19.21 7.30 7.81
N TRP A 60 -18.78 8.52 8.12
CA TRP A 60 -19.64 9.51 8.77
C TRP A 60 -20.92 9.76 7.98
N GLY A 61 -20.82 10.06 6.69
CA GLY A 61 -22.00 10.31 5.85
C GLY A 61 -22.89 9.07 5.67
N TYR A 62 -22.33 7.87 5.72
CA TYR A 62 -23.13 6.63 5.76
C TYR A 62 -23.95 6.52 7.05
N ILE A 63 -23.35 6.83 8.19
CA ILE A 63 -24.03 6.84 9.50
C ILE A 63 -25.10 7.94 9.56
N GLU A 64 -24.79 9.15 9.10
CA GLU A 64 -25.72 10.30 9.15
C GLU A 64 -26.98 10.11 8.29
N LYS A 65 -26.88 9.34 7.21
CA LYS A 65 -28.02 9.03 6.35
C LYS A 65 -28.97 8.01 6.97
N SER A 66 -28.53 7.30 7.99
CA SER A 66 -29.32 6.29 8.69
C SER A 66 -30.22 6.92 9.75
N SER A 67 -31.41 6.35 9.93
CA SER A 67 -32.32 6.75 11.01
C SER A 67 -31.94 6.16 12.37
N ASN A 68 -31.18 5.05 12.41
CA ASN A 68 -30.88 4.30 13.63
C ASN A 68 -29.40 4.35 14.08
N LEU A 69 -28.49 4.97 13.31
CA LEU A 69 -27.07 5.01 13.62
C LEU A 69 -26.50 6.38 14.04
N LYS A 70 -27.28 7.47 13.98
CA LYS A 70 -26.78 8.85 14.18
C LYS A 70 -26.08 9.09 15.51
N ASP A 71 -26.41 8.33 16.54
CA ASP A 71 -25.72 8.38 17.84
C ASP A 71 -24.27 7.85 17.77
N HIS A 72 -23.88 7.21 16.68
CA HIS A 72 -22.53 6.74 16.40
C HIS A 72 -21.79 7.59 15.34
N SER A 73 -22.28 8.76 14.96
CA SER A 73 -21.64 9.58 13.93
C SER A 73 -20.19 9.95 14.24
N ILE A 74 -19.87 10.17 15.52
CA ILE A 74 -18.49 10.44 15.95
C ILE A 74 -17.55 9.28 15.61
N LEU A 75 -18.01 8.01 15.72
CA LEU A 75 -17.22 6.86 15.31
C LEU A 75 -16.90 6.90 13.81
N GLY A 76 -17.90 7.22 12.97
CA GLY A 76 -17.69 7.36 11.53
C GLY A 76 -16.69 8.46 11.19
N PHE A 77 -16.81 9.62 11.85
CA PHE A 77 -15.88 10.74 11.66
C PHE A 77 -14.45 10.38 12.07
N GLN A 78 -14.29 9.65 13.18
CA GLN A 78 -12.98 9.16 13.62
C GLN A 78 -12.36 8.20 12.61
N ILE A 79 -13.14 7.25 12.08
CA ILE A 79 -12.66 6.32 11.05
C ILE A 79 -12.22 7.08 9.80
N ASP A 80 -13.02 8.03 9.32
CA ASP A 80 -12.70 8.82 8.12
C ASP A 80 -11.38 9.59 8.29
N GLY A 81 -11.21 10.26 9.43
CA GLY A 81 -9.97 10.99 9.74
C GLY A 81 -8.74 10.08 9.87
N LYS A 82 -8.91 8.89 10.45
CA LYS A 82 -7.81 7.93 10.61
C LYS A 82 -7.41 7.25 9.30
N LEU A 83 -8.37 6.91 8.44
CA LEU A 83 -8.11 6.42 7.08
C LEU A 83 -7.34 7.47 6.27
N GLN A 84 -7.76 8.74 6.36
CA GLN A 84 -7.03 9.83 5.71
C GLN A 84 -5.59 9.93 6.24
N ARG A 85 -5.39 9.79 7.56
CA ARG A 85 -4.05 9.81 8.16
C ARG A 85 -3.17 8.68 7.64
N LEU A 86 -3.69 7.46 7.48
CA LEU A 86 -2.92 6.35 6.90
C LEU A 86 -2.41 6.67 5.50
N VAL A 87 -3.29 7.22 4.64
CA VAL A 87 -2.92 7.60 3.27
C VAL A 87 -1.91 8.74 3.27
N SER A 88 -2.10 9.78 4.10
CA SER A 88 -1.16 10.90 4.18
C SER A 88 0.19 10.46 4.75
N THR A 89 0.24 9.56 5.73
CA THR A 89 1.51 9.02 6.23
C THR A 89 2.25 8.25 5.15
N PHE A 90 1.54 7.49 4.31
CA PHE A 90 2.15 6.82 3.16
C PHE A 90 2.73 7.81 2.15
N GLU A 91 2.01 8.90 1.87
CA GLU A 91 2.48 10.00 1.02
C GLU A 91 3.73 10.69 1.60
N THR A 92 3.72 11.07 2.87
CA THR A 92 4.87 11.68 3.54
C THR A 92 6.10 10.77 3.52
N LEU A 93 5.93 9.46 3.71
CA LEU A 93 7.03 8.49 3.57
C LEU A 93 7.65 8.53 2.16
N CYS A 94 6.83 8.69 1.12
CA CYS A 94 7.30 8.84 -0.24
C CYS A 94 8.03 10.17 -0.48
N GLU A 95 7.49 11.27 0.03
CA GLU A 95 8.10 12.60 -0.08
C GLU A 95 9.45 12.69 0.66
N ASP A 96 9.55 12.04 1.82
CA ASP A 96 10.77 11.94 2.63
C ASP A 96 11.84 11.02 2.03
N GLY A 97 11.54 10.33 0.93
CA GLY A 97 12.40 9.27 0.36
C GLY A 97 12.47 7.99 1.20
N LYS A 98 11.69 7.90 2.29
CA LYS A 98 11.52 6.71 3.14
C LYS A 98 10.53 5.77 2.45
N THR A 99 10.99 5.13 1.38
CA THR A 99 10.17 4.26 0.53
C THR A 99 9.28 3.32 1.36
N PRO A 100 7.93 3.42 1.27
CA PRO A 100 7.01 2.51 1.95
C PRO A 100 7.19 1.07 1.50
N THR A 101 6.92 0.12 2.40
CA THR A 101 6.97 -1.30 2.05
C THR A 101 5.70 -1.73 1.29
N PRO A 102 5.77 -2.74 0.39
CA PRO A 102 4.59 -3.35 -0.22
C PRO A 102 3.58 -3.87 0.80
N LYS A 103 4.07 -4.37 1.95
CA LYS A 103 3.23 -4.81 3.06
C LYS A 103 2.41 -3.66 3.63
N LEU A 104 3.02 -2.50 3.83
CA LEU A 104 2.30 -1.31 4.32
C LEU A 104 1.20 -0.89 3.34
N HIS A 105 1.53 -0.82 2.04
CA HIS A 105 0.54 -0.54 1.00
C HIS A 105 -0.65 -1.52 1.06
N GLN A 106 -0.37 -2.83 1.14
CA GLN A 106 -1.39 -3.86 1.22
C GLN A 106 -2.29 -3.71 2.46
N LEU A 107 -1.70 -3.41 3.62
CA LEU A 107 -2.44 -3.21 4.87
C LEU A 107 -3.39 -2.01 4.77
N ILE A 108 -2.92 -0.87 4.25
CA ILE A 108 -3.77 0.32 4.07
C ILE A 108 -4.86 0.04 3.02
N SER A 109 -4.51 -0.59 1.90
CA SER A 109 -5.47 -0.94 0.84
C SER A 109 -6.56 -1.89 1.34
N SER A 110 -6.22 -2.84 2.22
CA SER A 110 -7.19 -3.73 2.88
C SER A 110 -8.18 -2.94 3.73
N LEU A 111 -7.71 -2.05 4.61
CA LEU A 111 -8.57 -1.25 5.48
C LEU A 111 -9.49 -0.31 4.68
N LEU A 112 -8.99 0.28 3.59
CA LEU A 112 -9.82 1.05 2.66
C LEU A 112 -10.83 0.14 1.91
N GLY A 113 -10.48 -1.11 1.63
CA GLY A 113 -11.38 -2.15 1.12
C GLY A 113 -12.52 -2.43 2.09
N ASP A 114 -12.21 -2.69 3.36
CA ASP A 114 -13.19 -2.98 4.41
C ASP A 114 -14.13 -1.80 4.63
N ALA A 115 -13.60 -0.57 4.65
CA ALA A 115 -14.40 0.65 4.68
C ALA A 115 -15.35 0.76 3.48
N ARG A 116 -14.91 0.39 2.26
CA ARG A 116 -15.77 0.41 1.06
C ARG A 116 -16.91 -0.60 1.15
N VAL A 117 -16.67 -1.76 1.76
CA VAL A 117 -17.69 -2.82 1.89
C VAL A 117 -18.89 -2.36 2.72
N VAL A 118 -18.69 -1.45 3.68
CA VAL A 118 -19.78 -0.85 4.48
C VAL A 118 -20.89 -0.29 3.58
N PHE A 119 -20.54 0.33 2.46
CA PHE A 119 -21.51 0.95 1.55
C PHE A 119 -22.26 -0.03 0.64
N ASN A 120 -21.95 -1.33 0.67
CA ASN A 120 -22.62 -2.32 -0.18
C ASN A 120 -24.07 -2.60 0.25
N LYS A 121 -24.42 -2.22 1.48
CA LYS A 121 -25.76 -2.42 2.05
C LYS A 121 -26.30 -1.10 2.60
N ASN A 122 -27.62 -0.96 2.60
CA ASN A 122 -28.26 0.18 3.25
C ASN A 122 -28.18 -0.01 4.78
N ALA A 123 -27.78 1.03 5.50
CA ALA A 123 -27.66 1.03 6.96
C ALA A 123 -28.96 0.62 7.67
N ASP A 124 -30.09 1.19 7.27
CA ASP A 124 -31.39 0.97 7.91
C ASP A 124 -31.97 -0.43 7.65
N ARG A 125 -31.37 -1.19 6.71
CA ARG A 125 -31.76 -2.58 6.42
C ARG A 125 -30.95 -3.61 7.21
N GLN A 126 -30.02 -3.18 8.04
CA GLN A 126 -29.13 -4.03 8.82
C GLN A 126 -29.39 -3.83 10.31
N LYS A 127 -28.98 -4.81 11.11
CA LYS A 127 -29.01 -4.68 12.57
C LYS A 127 -27.97 -3.63 12.97
N LYS A 128 -28.39 -2.67 13.81
CA LYS A 128 -27.54 -1.59 14.30
C LYS A 128 -26.24 -2.14 14.92
N GLU A 129 -26.38 -3.17 15.73
CA GLU A 129 -25.29 -3.79 16.48
C GLU A 129 -24.25 -4.43 15.56
N GLU A 130 -24.69 -4.98 14.42
CA GLU A 130 -23.80 -5.58 13.42
C GLU A 130 -22.94 -4.51 12.74
N ILE A 131 -23.57 -3.40 12.31
CA ILE A 131 -22.84 -2.28 11.69
C ILE A 131 -21.87 -1.67 12.71
N VAL A 132 -22.34 -1.36 13.91
CA VAL A 132 -21.50 -0.74 14.95
C VAL A 132 -20.35 -1.68 15.34
N GLY A 133 -20.59 -3.00 15.39
CA GLY A 133 -19.53 -3.99 15.61
C GLY A 133 -18.47 -3.99 14.51
N GLN A 134 -18.90 -3.97 13.24
CA GLN A 134 -17.99 -3.89 12.08
C GLN A 134 -17.15 -2.60 12.11
N LEU A 135 -17.78 -1.45 12.37
CA LEU A 135 -17.10 -0.17 12.43
C LEU A 135 -16.11 -0.08 13.60
N ASN A 136 -16.45 -0.64 14.76
CA ASN A 136 -15.52 -0.71 15.89
C ASN A 136 -14.32 -1.60 15.59
N ASN A 137 -14.53 -2.74 14.91
CA ASN A 137 -13.41 -3.59 14.48
C ASN A 137 -12.49 -2.86 13.50
N LEU A 138 -13.07 -2.22 12.48
CA LEU A 138 -12.32 -1.41 11.52
C LEU A 138 -11.53 -0.30 12.23
N ASN A 139 -12.16 0.44 13.13
CA ASN A 139 -11.51 1.50 13.90
C ASN A 139 -10.31 0.98 14.71
N LYS A 140 -10.44 -0.21 15.32
CA LYS A 140 -9.38 -0.86 16.09
C LYS A 140 -8.22 -1.32 15.19
N GLU A 141 -8.50 -1.88 14.03
CA GLU A 141 -7.47 -2.32 13.09
C GLU A 141 -6.70 -1.13 12.51
N ILE A 142 -7.39 -0.02 12.23
CA ILE A 142 -6.74 1.24 11.83
C ILE A 142 -5.84 1.76 12.95
N ASP A 143 -6.30 1.76 14.21
CA ASP A 143 -5.47 2.19 15.35
C ASP A 143 -4.24 1.30 15.54
N ALA A 144 -4.40 -0.01 15.37
CA ALA A 144 -3.28 -0.95 15.46
C ALA A 144 -2.24 -0.71 14.37
N LEU A 145 -2.65 -0.33 13.16
CA LEU A 145 -1.72 0.03 12.09
C LEU A 145 -1.06 1.38 12.33
N LEU A 146 -1.82 2.41 12.72
CA LEU A 146 -1.29 3.73 13.04
C LEU A 146 -0.25 3.70 14.16
N ALA A 147 -0.44 2.85 15.17
CA ALA A 147 0.53 2.69 16.26
C ALA A 147 1.90 2.15 15.82
N GLN A 148 1.99 1.53 14.63
CA GLN A 148 3.23 1.00 14.06
C GLN A 148 3.93 2.00 13.13
N LEU A 149 3.29 3.13 12.82
CA LEU A 149 3.78 4.11 11.87
C LEU A 149 4.49 5.28 12.57
N PRO A 150 5.44 5.94 11.89
CA PRO A 150 6.03 7.17 12.40
C PRO A 150 4.94 8.24 12.59
N GLN A 151 5.01 8.96 13.72
CA GLN A 151 4.11 10.06 14.05
C GLN A 151 4.55 11.37 13.41
#